data_AF-A0A538JUA2-F1
#
_entry.id   AF-A0A538JUA2-F1
#
_cell.length_a   1.000
_cell.length_b   1.000
_cell.length_c   1.000
_cell.angle_alpha   90.00
_cell.angle_beta   90.00
_cell.angle_gamma   90.00
#
_symmetry.space_group_name_H-M   'P 1'
#
loop_
_entity.id
_entity.type
_entity.pdbx_description
1 polymer ?
#
loop_
_entity_poly.entity_id
_entity_poly.type
_entity_poly.pdbx_seq_one_letter_code
_entity_poly.pdbx_strand_id
1 'polypeptide(L)'
;MRSLPRPRLILVAGVALAALATVLVLTLPGGAGPRPAATARPALIGGVPLQRARCAQWRAGAPAQRLAVVRALAQTVGGPSGTARGTTLGDDEALALFARACVSPLARHFLLYELYIRAAGFRSLRAAGE
;
A
#
# COMPACT_ATOMS: atom_id res chain seq x y z
N MET A 1 -23.63 -67.10 28.14
CA MET A 1 -23.62 -67.75 26.80
C MET A 1 -22.76 -66.92 25.83
N ARG A 2 -22.25 -67.58 24.77
CA ARG A 2 -21.57 -67.08 23.56
C ARG A 2 -21.79 -65.59 23.18
N SER A 3 -20.86 -64.86 22.54
CA SER A 3 -19.46 -65.10 22.14
C SER A 3 -18.84 -63.82 21.53
N LEU A 4 -17.57 -63.50 21.81
CA LEU A 4 -16.81 -62.40 21.19
C LEU A 4 -16.09 -62.86 19.89
N PRO A 5 -16.08 -62.06 18.82
CA PRO A 5 -15.24 -62.31 17.65
C PRO A 5 -13.78 -61.79 17.82
N ARG A 6 -12.84 -62.64 17.39
CA ARG A 6 -11.42 -62.39 17.02
C ARG A 6 -11.23 -62.97 15.59
N PRO A 7 -10.09 -62.88 14.88
CA PRO A 7 -8.75 -62.30 15.18
C PRO A 7 -8.44 -61.16 14.15
N ARG A 8 -7.22 -60.70 13.81
CA ARG A 8 -5.77 -61.00 14.06
C ARG A 8 -5.08 -59.66 14.41
N LEU A 9 -3.98 -59.53 15.16
CA LEU A 9 -2.65 -60.17 15.19
C LEU A 9 -1.80 -59.94 13.93
N ILE A 10 -0.49 -59.66 14.12
CA ILE A 10 0.61 -59.35 13.16
C ILE A 10 0.84 -57.84 13.01
N LEU A 11 2.02 -57.26 13.31
CA LEU A 11 3.22 -57.81 13.98
C LEU A 11 3.97 -56.71 14.77
N VAL A 12 4.88 -57.13 15.66
CA VAL A 12 5.75 -56.27 16.48
C VAL A 12 7.07 -55.95 15.76
N ALA A 13 7.50 -54.69 15.81
CA ALA A 13 8.90 -54.23 15.78
C ALA A 13 8.92 -52.87 16.50
N GLY A 14 9.52 -52.73 17.69
CA GLY A 14 10.98 -52.73 17.87
C GLY A 14 11.40 -51.28 18.16
N VAL A 15 11.02 -50.72 19.31
CA VAL A 15 11.84 -50.68 20.54
C VAL A 15 13.11 -49.84 20.39
N ALA A 16 13.18 -48.80 21.23
CA ALA A 16 14.36 -48.02 21.61
C ALA A 16 15.13 -47.25 20.52
N LEU A 17 15.03 -45.91 20.58
CA LEU A 17 16.16 -45.10 21.06
C LEU A 17 15.67 -43.69 21.43
N ALA A 18 15.49 -43.47 22.73
CA ALA A 18 15.39 -42.13 23.28
C ALA A 18 16.79 -41.55 23.48
N ALA A 19 16.90 -40.23 23.32
CA ALA A 19 18.06 -39.38 23.63
C ALA A 19 19.38 -39.65 22.84
N LEU A 20 19.67 -38.78 21.87
CA LEU A 20 20.95 -38.04 21.77
C LEU A 20 20.90 -36.99 20.62
N ALA A 21 21.82 -36.02 20.67
CA ALA A 21 22.04 -34.90 19.73
C ALA A 21 20.91 -33.83 19.62
N THR A 22 20.88 -32.79 20.46
CA THR A 22 21.65 -31.52 20.37
C THR A 22 21.53 -30.74 19.06
N VAL A 23 20.85 -29.59 19.14
CA VAL A 23 21.10 -28.33 18.42
C VAL A 23 21.30 -28.41 16.89
N LEU A 24 20.22 -28.12 16.15
CA LEU A 24 20.32 -27.50 14.82
C LEU A 24 19.29 -26.37 14.70
N VAL A 25 19.60 -25.24 15.35
CA VAL A 25 18.98 -23.93 15.10
C VAL A 25 19.94 -23.14 14.21
N LEU A 26 19.40 -22.30 13.31
CA LEU A 26 20.10 -21.57 12.21
C LEU A 26 20.43 -22.51 11.02
N THR A 27 19.87 -22.36 9.82
CA THR A 27 19.87 -21.14 8.99
C THR A 27 18.62 -21.03 8.09
N LEU A 28 17.63 -20.22 8.48
CA LEU A 28 16.61 -19.71 7.55
C LEU A 28 17.00 -18.28 7.14
N PRO A 29 17.21 -17.99 5.84
CA PRO A 29 17.69 -16.68 5.42
C PRO A 29 16.61 -15.62 5.58
N GLY A 30 16.91 -14.58 6.36
CA GLY A 30 16.31 -13.25 6.17
C GLY A 30 14.79 -13.17 6.26
N GLY A 31 14.18 -13.74 7.29
CA GLY A 31 12.82 -13.38 7.68
C GLY A 31 12.76 -11.88 8.00
N ALA A 32 12.39 -11.05 7.03
CA ALA A 32 12.26 -9.62 7.21
C ALA A 32 11.07 -9.36 8.14
N GLY A 33 11.36 -9.25 9.44
CA GLY A 33 10.37 -8.93 10.47
C GLY A 33 9.61 -7.64 10.10
N PRO A 34 8.36 -7.48 10.55
CA PRO A 34 7.52 -6.34 10.18
C PRO A 34 8.26 -5.02 10.39
N ARG A 35 8.72 -4.43 9.28
CA ARG A 35 9.48 -3.19 9.32
C ARG A 35 8.55 -2.15 9.94
N PRO A 36 8.94 -1.49 11.05
CA PRO A 36 8.05 -0.55 11.74
C PRO A 36 7.46 0.40 10.70
N ALA A 37 6.13 0.45 10.60
CA ALA A 37 5.48 1.31 9.63
C ALA A 37 5.94 2.74 9.92
N ALA A 38 6.79 3.29 9.06
CA ALA A 38 7.35 4.61 9.25
C ALA A 38 6.17 5.57 9.42
N THR A 39 6.10 6.24 10.57
CA THR A 39 4.95 7.08 10.92
C THR A 39 4.82 8.16 9.86
N ALA A 40 3.85 7.95 8.95
CA ALA A 40 3.70 8.76 7.76
C ALA A 40 3.33 10.17 8.21
N ARG A 41 4.31 11.07 8.24
CA ARG A 41 4.05 12.49 8.53
C ARG A 41 3.06 12.97 7.47
N PRO A 42 1.91 13.54 7.88
CA PRO A 42 0.91 13.97 6.91
C PRO A 42 1.55 15.00 5.98
N ALA A 43 1.42 14.80 4.66
CA ALA A 43 1.90 15.79 3.71
C ALA A 43 1.11 17.09 3.92
N LEU A 44 1.85 18.15 4.26
CA LEU A 44 1.31 19.49 4.47
C LEU A 44 1.73 20.39 3.32
N ILE A 45 0.82 21.28 2.90
CA ILE A 45 1.11 22.33 1.94
C ILE A 45 0.47 23.63 2.43
N GLY A 46 1.27 24.68 2.62
CA GLY A 46 0.84 25.88 3.35
C GLY A 46 0.29 25.58 4.76
N GLY A 47 0.84 24.57 5.45
CA GLY A 47 0.35 24.13 6.78
C GLY A 47 -0.96 23.34 6.77
N VAL A 48 -1.62 23.17 5.62
CA VAL A 48 -2.90 22.46 5.50
C VAL A 48 -2.65 20.98 5.18
N PRO A 49 -3.30 20.02 5.87
CA PRO A 49 -3.18 18.60 5.57
C PRO A 49 -3.86 18.23 4.26
N LEU A 50 -3.34 17.19 3.60
CA LEU A 50 -3.69 16.78 2.25
C LEU A 50 -5.21 16.71 1.96
N GLN A 51 -5.99 16.14 2.89
CA GLN A 51 -7.45 15.96 2.75
C GLN A 51 -8.21 17.30 2.65
N ARG A 52 -7.61 18.41 3.08
CA ARG A 52 -8.19 19.77 3.06
C ARG A 52 -7.42 20.73 2.15
N ALA A 53 -6.33 20.28 1.53
CA ALA A 53 -5.50 21.10 0.66
C ALA A 53 -6.24 21.46 -0.63
N ARG A 54 -6.14 22.73 -1.05
CA ARG A 54 -6.81 23.27 -2.23
C ARG A 54 -5.80 23.94 -3.16
N CYS A 55 -6.24 24.32 -4.36
CA CYS A 55 -5.41 25.04 -5.32
C CYS A 55 -4.78 26.35 -4.79
N ALA A 56 -5.40 27.02 -3.81
CA ALA A 56 -4.78 28.15 -3.11
C ALA A 56 -3.46 27.74 -2.43
N GLN A 57 -3.46 26.65 -1.66
CA GLN A 57 -2.24 26.12 -1.02
C GLN A 57 -1.25 25.58 -2.06
N TRP A 58 -1.73 24.94 -3.14
CA TRP A 58 -0.84 24.49 -4.22
C TRP A 58 0.00 25.62 -4.82
N ARG A 59 -0.65 26.75 -5.15
CA ARG A 59 0.04 27.93 -5.69
C ARG A 59 1.04 28.52 -4.69
N ALA A 60 0.66 28.63 -3.42
CA ALA A 60 1.54 29.15 -2.36
C ALA A 60 2.66 28.17 -1.94
N GLY A 61 2.51 26.87 -2.21
CA GLY A 61 3.44 25.84 -1.76
C GLY A 61 4.76 25.81 -2.53
N ALA A 62 5.85 25.53 -1.82
CA ALA A 62 7.17 25.36 -2.42
C ALA A 62 7.27 24.07 -3.28
N PRO A 63 8.19 23.97 -4.25
CA PRO A 63 8.33 22.79 -5.11
C PRO A 63 8.45 21.46 -4.36
N ALA A 64 9.23 21.43 -3.26
CA ALA A 64 9.35 20.24 -2.42
C ALA A 64 8.03 19.84 -1.72
N GLN A 65 7.21 20.81 -1.30
CA GLN A 65 5.89 20.55 -0.73
C GLN A 65 4.91 20.03 -1.79
N ARG A 66 4.96 20.58 -3.01
CA ARG A 66 4.17 20.11 -4.16
C ARG A 66 4.47 18.65 -4.48
N LEU A 67 5.75 18.28 -4.56
CA LEU A 67 6.18 16.90 -4.77
C LEU A 67 5.77 15.96 -3.62
N ALA A 68 5.91 16.40 -2.37
CA ALA A 68 5.48 15.62 -1.20
C ALA A 68 3.96 15.39 -1.19
N VAL A 69 3.16 16.39 -1.58
CA VAL A 69 1.70 16.27 -1.77
C VAL A 69 1.35 15.25 -2.84
N VAL A 70 2.01 15.32 -4.00
CA VAL A 70 1.77 14.37 -5.11
C VAL A 70 2.06 12.93 -4.69
N ARG A 71 3.20 12.68 -4.03
CA ARG A 71 3.57 11.36 -3.54
C ARG A 71 2.63 10.84 -2.46
N ALA A 72 2.18 11.70 -1.55
CA ALA A 72 1.20 11.33 -0.53
C ALA A 72 -0.18 11.02 -1.13
N LEU A 73 -0.59 11.70 -2.21
CA LEU A 73 -1.79 11.34 -2.98
C LEU A 73 -1.63 9.97 -3.64
N ALA A 74 -0.50 9.72 -4.30
CA ALA A 74 -0.21 8.41 -4.90
C ALA A 74 -0.25 7.28 -3.85
N GLN A 75 0.31 7.49 -2.65
CA GLN A 75 0.25 6.52 -1.56
C GLN A 75 -1.16 6.34 -0.98
N THR A 76 -1.93 7.43 -0.84
CA THR A 76 -3.30 7.40 -0.29
C THR A 76 -4.28 6.70 -1.25
N VAL A 77 -4.14 6.97 -2.56
CA VAL A 77 -5.06 6.49 -3.60
C VAL A 77 -4.63 5.12 -4.15
N GLY A 78 -3.33 4.86 -4.26
CA GLY A 78 -2.77 3.59 -4.75
C GLY A 78 -2.70 2.48 -3.71
N GLY A 79 -3.38 2.64 -2.57
CA GLY A 79 -3.48 1.62 -1.52
C GLY A 79 -4.19 0.35 -2.00
N PRO A 80 -4.16 -0.73 -1.19
CA PRO A 80 -4.91 -1.95 -1.46
C PRO A 80 -6.41 -1.67 -1.58
N SER A 81 -7.05 -2.18 -2.62
CA SER A 81 -8.48 -2.07 -2.90
C SER A 81 -9.01 -3.45 -3.29
N GLY A 82 -9.47 -4.21 -2.30
CA GLY A 82 -9.83 -5.61 -2.47
C GLY A 82 -8.65 -6.45 -2.99
N THR A 83 -8.81 -7.03 -4.18
CA THR A 83 -7.78 -7.83 -4.86
C THR A 83 -6.81 -7.01 -5.73
N ALA A 84 -7.04 -5.70 -5.86
CA ALA A 84 -6.26 -4.81 -6.73
C ALA A 84 -5.59 -3.66 -5.92
N ARG A 85 -4.87 -2.78 -6.63
CA ARG A 85 -4.47 -1.45 -6.11
C ARG A 85 -5.24 -0.36 -6.85
N GLY A 86 -5.47 0.77 -6.18
CA GLY A 86 -6.06 1.93 -6.86
C GLY A 86 -5.15 2.46 -7.98
N THR A 87 -5.76 2.91 -9.08
CA THR A 87 -5.04 3.58 -10.18
C THR A 87 -4.49 4.92 -9.68
N THR A 88 -3.22 5.20 -9.98
CA THR A 88 -2.54 6.44 -9.61
C THR A 88 -2.01 7.17 -10.86
N LEU A 89 -1.60 8.42 -10.66
CA LEU A 89 -0.79 9.19 -11.59
C LEU A 89 0.69 9.08 -11.20
N GLY A 90 1.60 9.15 -12.18
CA GLY A 90 3.01 9.41 -11.90
C GLY A 90 3.26 10.81 -11.30
N ASP A 91 4.44 11.01 -10.71
CA ASP A 91 4.83 12.30 -10.09
C ASP A 91 4.62 13.47 -11.09
N ASP A 92 5.12 13.33 -12.33
CA ASP A 92 5.03 14.35 -13.37
C ASP A 92 3.61 14.55 -13.92
N GLU A 93 2.83 13.48 -14.11
CA GLU A 93 1.41 13.55 -14.53
C GLU A 93 0.58 14.38 -13.53
N ALA A 94 0.85 14.20 -12.24
CA ALA A 94 0.16 14.89 -11.15
C ALA A 94 0.67 16.32 -10.92
N LEU A 95 1.97 16.57 -11.07
CA LEU A 95 2.52 17.93 -11.09
C LEU A 95 1.89 18.74 -12.24
N ALA A 96 1.83 18.16 -13.44
CA ALA A 96 1.18 18.75 -14.61
C ALA A 96 -0.33 18.94 -14.41
N LEU A 97 -1.02 18.02 -13.70
CA LEU A 97 -2.44 18.15 -13.34
C LEU A 97 -2.70 19.38 -12.50
N PHE A 98 -1.93 19.59 -11.43
CA PHE A 98 -2.15 20.72 -10.55
C PHE A 98 -1.63 22.04 -11.16
N ALA A 99 -0.58 21.99 -11.98
CA ALA A 99 -0.15 23.14 -12.77
C ALA A 99 -1.27 23.67 -13.69
N ARG A 100 -1.94 22.78 -14.46
CA ARG A 100 -3.06 23.19 -15.33
C ARG A 100 -4.33 23.53 -14.56
N ALA A 101 -4.73 22.71 -13.57
CA ALA A 101 -6.02 22.89 -12.88
C ALA A 101 -6.03 24.08 -11.92
N CYS A 102 -4.89 24.42 -11.30
CA CYS A 102 -4.81 25.48 -10.30
C CYS A 102 -4.34 26.83 -10.85
N VAL A 103 -4.13 26.98 -12.16
CA VAL A 103 -3.67 28.24 -12.77
C VAL A 103 -4.69 29.38 -12.57
N SER A 104 -5.99 29.09 -12.68
CA SER A 104 -7.04 30.09 -12.57
C SER A 104 -7.27 30.53 -11.10
N PRO A 105 -7.38 31.84 -10.81
CA PRO A 105 -7.82 32.34 -9.51
C PRO A 105 -9.20 31.82 -9.07
N LEU A 106 -10.07 31.45 -10.02
CA LEU A 106 -11.40 30.87 -9.73
C LEU A 106 -11.29 29.47 -9.10
N ALA A 107 -10.32 28.67 -9.55
CA ALA A 107 -10.09 27.31 -9.05
C ALA A 107 -9.54 27.26 -7.60
N ARG A 108 -9.26 28.41 -6.96
CA ARG A 108 -8.60 28.52 -5.64
C ARG A 108 -9.15 27.59 -4.54
N HIS A 109 -10.45 27.29 -4.59
CA HIS A 109 -11.12 26.44 -3.60
C HIS A 109 -11.21 24.95 -3.97
N PHE A 110 -10.78 24.53 -5.17
CA PHE A 110 -10.83 23.13 -5.59
C PHE A 110 -9.87 22.27 -4.76
N LEU A 111 -10.36 21.14 -4.25
CA LEU A 111 -9.57 20.19 -3.46
C LEU A 111 -8.58 19.43 -4.34
N LEU A 112 -7.33 19.33 -3.87
CA LEU A 112 -6.28 18.60 -4.62
C LEU A 112 -6.59 17.10 -4.70
N TYR A 113 -7.15 16.54 -3.63
CA TYR A 113 -7.60 15.15 -3.58
C TYR A 113 -8.63 14.83 -4.67
N GLU A 114 -9.70 15.63 -4.78
CA GLU A 114 -10.76 15.47 -5.79
C GLU A 114 -10.23 15.54 -7.22
N LEU A 115 -9.35 16.51 -7.50
CA LEU A 115 -8.73 16.64 -8.81
C LEU A 115 -7.87 15.41 -9.16
N TYR A 116 -7.10 14.90 -8.19
CA TYR A 116 -6.24 13.74 -8.37
C TYR A 116 -7.04 12.46 -8.63
N ILE A 117 -8.00 12.11 -7.77
CA ILE A 117 -8.76 10.85 -7.90
C ILE A 117 -9.52 10.78 -9.22
N ARG A 118 -10.08 11.90 -9.69
CA ARG A 118 -10.79 11.97 -10.99
C ARG A 118 -9.82 11.77 -12.15
N ALA A 119 -8.69 12.48 -12.14
CA ALA A 119 -7.67 12.37 -13.20
C ALA A 119 -6.97 11.00 -13.25
N ALA A 120 -6.83 10.33 -12.10
CA ALA A 120 -6.32 8.97 -11.99
C ALA A 120 -7.34 7.92 -12.44
N GLY A 121 -8.61 8.06 -12.03
CA GLY A 121 -9.71 7.17 -12.45
C GLY A 121 -9.94 7.16 -13.96
N PHE A 122 -9.80 8.32 -14.62
CA PHE A 122 -9.89 8.45 -16.08
C PHE A 122 -8.54 8.32 -16.82
N ARG A 123 -7.48 7.79 -16.18
CA ARG A 123 -6.16 7.62 -16.82
C ARG A 123 -6.20 6.66 -18.01
N SER A 124 -6.94 5.55 -17.90
CA SER A 124 -7.10 4.57 -18.98
C SER A 124 -7.82 5.15 -20.21
N LEU A 125 -8.83 6.01 -20.02
CA LEU A 125 -9.54 6.64 -21.14
C LEU A 125 -8.68 7.65 -21.90
N ARG A 126 -7.70 8.30 -21.25
CA ARG A 126 -6.72 9.15 -21.94
C ARG A 126 -5.77 8.31 -22.79
N ALA A 127 -5.22 7.25 -22.22
CA ALA A 127 -4.23 6.38 -22.88
C ALA A 127 -4.82 5.50 -24.02
N ALA A 128 -6.14 5.52 -24.22
CA ALA A 128 -6.82 4.80 -25.31
C ALA A 128 -7.21 5.71 -26.50
N GLY A 129 -6.90 7.02 -26.41
CA GLY A 129 -7.12 8.01 -27.47
C GLY A 129 -5.83 8.56 -28.08
N GLU A 130 -4.69 7.92 -27.79
CA GLU A 130 -3.36 8.14 -28.37
C GLU A 130 -3.00 6.96 -29.29
#